data_AF-A0A0D7AY37-F1
#
_entry.id   AF-A0A0D7AY37-F1
#
_cell.length_a   1.000
_cell.length_b   1.000
_cell.length_c   1.000
_cell.angle_alpha   90.00
_cell.angle_beta   90.00
_cell.angle_gamma   90.00
#
_symmetry.space_group_name_H-M   'P 1'
#
loop_
_entity.id
_entity.type
_entity.pdbx_description
1 polymer ?
#
loop_
_entity_poly.entity_id
_entity_poly.type
_entity_poly.pdbx_seq_one_letter_code
_entity_poly.pdbx_strand_id
1 'polypeptide(L)'
;MSPAPAATPAPKTRKPRKPSAVTGTRKNISPETMVSMEAPTQTRKYQAPSATSRKELPATFLKKKRARSEAFGDDDEPEEILPPNATEMEQIEFKRRQNTLAARKSRKRKLEHQRGLETQLEELRAQLTHWKTRAELSEGVLKEKGLSVPSA
;
A
#
# COMPACT_ATOMS: atom_id res chain seq x y z
N MET A 1 45.16 -30.17 -29.96
CA MET A 1 43.73 -30.53 -29.86
C MET A 1 43.08 -29.55 -28.91
N SER A 2 42.30 -28.60 -29.42
CA SER A 2 41.62 -27.57 -28.61
C SER A 2 40.26 -28.10 -28.13
N PRO A 3 39.85 -27.90 -26.87
CA PRO A 3 38.54 -28.34 -26.41
C PRO A 3 37.43 -27.40 -26.90
N ALA A 4 36.31 -27.99 -27.33
CA ALA A 4 35.13 -27.29 -27.82
C ALA A 4 34.44 -26.45 -26.73
N PRO A 5 33.80 -25.32 -27.08
CA PRO A 5 33.08 -24.49 -26.11
C PRO A 5 31.80 -25.21 -25.65
N ALA A 6 31.64 -25.33 -24.33
CA ALA A 6 30.47 -25.92 -23.71
C ALA A 6 29.20 -25.10 -24.03
N ALA A 7 28.21 -25.78 -24.63
CA ALA A 7 26.91 -25.20 -24.95
C ALA A 7 26.19 -24.73 -23.68
N THR A 8 25.84 -23.44 -23.62
CA THR A 8 25.07 -22.85 -22.52
C THR A 8 23.63 -23.37 -22.59
N PRO A 9 23.03 -23.89 -21.50
CA PRO A 9 21.66 -24.35 -21.52
C PRO A 9 20.71 -23.15 -21.70
N ALA A 10 19.83 -23.23 -22.70
CA ALA A 10 18.84 -22.21 -23.01
C ALA A 10 17.93 -21.89 -21.80
N PRO A 11 17.49 -20.63 -21.62
CA PRO A 11 16.64 -20.25 -20.50
C PRO A 11 15.27 -20.91 -20.62
N LYS A 12 14.92 -21.76 -19.64
CA LYS A 12 13.57 -22.34 -19.51
C LYS A 12 12.57 -21.19 -19.36
N THR A 13 11.72 -20.99 -20.37
CA THR A 13 10.64 -20.01 -20.35
C THR A 13 9.70 -20.31 -19.18
N ARG A 14 9.79 -19.51 -18.10
CA ARG A 14 8.85 -19.58 -16.98
C ARG A 14 7.46 -19.21 -17.50
N LYS A 15 6.48 -20.12 -17.37
CA LYS A 15 5.07 -19.81 -17.64
C LYS A 15 4.69 -18.56 -16.85
N PRO A 16 4.05 -17.54 -17.46
CA PRO A 16 3.62 -16.36 -16.72
C PRO A 16 2.63 -16.80 -15.64
N ARG A 17 2.98 -16.55 -14.37
CA ARG A 17 2.01 -16.68 -13.27
C ARG A 17 0.89 -15.69 -13.58
N LYS A 18 -0.34 -16.18 -13.73
CA LYS A 18 -1.53 -15.33 -13.84
C LYS A 18 -1.43 -14.25 -12.75
N PRO A 19 -1.48 -12.95 -13.08
CA PRO A 19 -1.42 -11.92 -12.07
C PRO A 19 -2.61 -12.12 -11.13
N SER A 20 -2.35 -12.58 -9.92
CA SER A 20 -3.39 -12.73 -8.91
C SER A 20 -3.78 -11.33 -8.45
N ALA A 21 -4.88 -10.85 -9.04
CA ALA A 21 -5.85 -9.94 -8.47
C ALA A 21 -5.37 -8.55 -8.02
N VAL A 22 -5.92 -7.54 -8.70
CA VAL A 22 -6.30 -6.20 -8.24
C VAL A 22 -5.55 -5.72 -6.99
N THR A 23 -4.65 -4.76 -7.19
CA THR A 23 -3.81 -4.08 -6.19
C THR A 23 -4.57 -3.13 -5.24
N GLY A 24 -5.88 -3.37 -5.09
CA GLY A 24 -6.78 -2.63 -4.22
C GLY A 24 -7.05 -3.33 -2.89
N THR A 25 -7.86 -2.70 -2.08
CA THR A 25 -8.58 -3.30 -0.96
C THR A 25 -9.68 -4.21 -1.55
N ARG A 26 -9.63 -5.52 -1.28
CA ARG A 26 -10.71 -6.42 -1.71
C ARG A 26 -11.96 -6.15 -0.86
N LYS A 27 -13.13 -6.43 -1.43
CA LYS A 27 -14.40 -6.43 -0.71
C LYS A 27 -14.30 -7.39 0.48
N ASN A 28 -14.79 -6.97 1.65
CA ASN A 28 -14.83 -7.75 2.90
C ASN A 28 -13.49 -7.99 3.62
N ILE A 29 -12.44 -7.20 3.34
CA ILE A 29 -11.22 -7.25 4.16
C ILE A 29 -11.43 -6.41 5.43
N SER A 30 -11.23 -7.04 6.59
CA SER A 30 -11.11 -6.35 7.88
C SER A 30 -9.63 -6.20 8.27
N PRO A 31 -9.26 -5.22 9.11
CA PRO A 31 -7.89 -5.09 9.63
C PRO A 31 -7.43 -6.37 10.35
N GLU A 32 -8.34 -7.14 10.94
CA GLU A 32 -8.05 -8.44 11.57
C GLU A 32 -7.71 -9.54 10.56
N THR A 33 -8.31 -9.50 9.36
CA THR A 33 -7.97 -10.43 8.28
C THR A 33 -6.65 -10.08 7.60
N MET A 34 -6.09 -8.90 7.87
CA MET A 34 -4.77 -8.52 7.37
C MET A 34 -3.67 -9.18 8.19
N VAL A 35 -2.52 -9.39 7.55
CA VAL A 35 -1.33 -9.87 8.25
C VAL A 35 -0.90 -8.84 9.29
N SER A 36 -0.91 -9.22 10.57
CA SER A 36 -0.51 -8.38 11.71
C SER A 36 0.90 -7.82 11.57
N MET A 37 1.17 -6.67 12.19
CA MET A 37 2.51 -6.05 12.19
C MET A 37 3.55 -6.98 12.81
N GLU A 38 3.20 -7.65 13.91
CA GLU A 38 4.04 -8.62 14.63
C GLU A 38 4.21 -9.98 13.92
N ALA A 39 3.47 -10.23 12.84
CA ALA A 39 3.55 -11.54 12.19
C ALA A 39 4.97 -11.77 11.61
N PRO A 40 5.59 -12.95 11.82
CA PRO A 40 6.94 -13.22 11.35
C PRO A 40 7.13 -12.95 9.85
N THR A 41 8.31 -12.45 9.47
CA THR A 41 8.67 -12.30 8.04
C THR A 41 9.27 -13.61 7.51
N GLN A 42 8.72 -14.15 6.44
CA GLN A 42 9.13 -15.46 5.90
C GLN A 42 10.51 -15.38 5.25
N THR A 43 11.54 -16.07 5.77
CA THR A 43 12.92 -16.06 5.22
C THR A 43 13.01 -16.49 3.75
N ARG A 44 14.08 -16.09 3.05
CA ARG A 44 14.32 -16.47 1.64
C ARG A 44 15.70 -17.09 1.48
N LYS A 45 15.78 -18.22 0.79
CA LYS A 45 17.05 -18.85 0.42
C LYS A 45 17.57 -18.24 -0.88
N TYR A 46 18.70 -17.54 -0.82
CA TYR A 46 19.36 -16.96 -2.00
C TYR A 46 20.41 -17.96 -2.50
N GLN A 47 20.14 -18.64 -3.62
CA GLN A 47 21.10 -19.57 -4.25
C GLN A 47 21.95 -18.90 -5.33
N ALA A 48 21.49 -17.78 -5.86
CA ALA A 48 22.17 -16.97 -6.86
C ALA A 48 21.91 -15.50 -6.53
N PRO A 49 22.80 -14.57 -6.94
CA PRO A 49 22.50 -13.15 -6.84
C PRO A 49 21.15 -12.86 -7.51
N SER A 50 20.34 -11.99 -6.90
CA SER A 50 19.04 -11.62 -7.47
C SER A 50 19.21 -11.20 -8.93
N ALA A 51 18.30 -11.60 -9.81
CA ALA A 51 18.31 -11.16 -11.21
C ALA A 51 18.24 -9.63 -11.35
N THR A 52 17.77 -8.94 -10.30
CA THR A 52 17.76 -7.47 -10.16
C THR A 52 18.85 -6.96 -9.22
N SER A 53 19.95 -7.71 -9.04
CA SER A 53 21.07 -7.31 -8.19
C SER A 53 21.54 -5.91 -8.55
N ARG A 54 21.87 -5.12 -7.53
CA ARG A 54 22.15 -3.70 -7.68
C ARG A 54 23.44 -3.53 -8.47
N LYS A 55 23.31 -3.16 -9.74
CA LYS A 55 24.42 -2.65 -10.55
C LYS A 55 24.93 -1.38 -9.88
N GLU A 56 26.24 -1.16 -9.87
CA GLU A 56 26.82 0.05 -9.27
C GLU A 56 26.15 1.29 -9.86
N LEU A 57 25.58 2.12 -8.98
CA LEU A 57 24.90 3.33 -9.41
C LEU A 57 25.94 4.44 -9.63
N PRO A 58 25.82 5.22 -10.71
CA PRO A 58 26.74 6.34 -10.96
C PRO A 58 26.81 7.31 -9.77
N ALA A 59 27.99 7.88 -9.53
CA ALA A 59 28.29 8.73 -8.36
C ALA A 59 27.32 9.93 -8.20
N THR A 60 26.69 10.39 -9.27
CA THR A 60 25.68 11.45 -9.28
C THR A 60 24.42 11.07 -8.48
N PHE A 61 24.05 9.79 -8.46
CA PHE A 61 22.90 9.28 -7.70
C PHE A 61 23.21 9.07 -6.22
N LEU A 62 24.47 8.82 -5.87
CA LEU A 62 24.91 8.67 -4.47
C LEU A 62 24.85 10.01 -3.72
N LYS A 63 25.16 11.12 -4.40
CA LYS A 63 25.17 12.47 -3.83
C LYS A 63 23.76 13.06 -3.58
N LYS A 64 22.70 12.53 -4.21
CA LYS A 64 21.32 13.01 -4.13
C LYS A 64 20.41 12.19 -3.20
N LYS A 65 20.95 11.51 -2.19
CA LYS A 65 20.10 10.92 -1.15
C LYS A 65 19.50 12.04 -0.30
N ARG A 66 18.26 12.44 -0.62
CA ARG A 66 17.45 13.29 0.27
C ARG A 66 17.28 12.58 1.61
N ALA A 67 17.40 13.32 2.70
CA ALA A 67 17.23 12.78 4.04
C ALA A 67 15.80 12.23 4.17
N ARG A 68 15.68 10.98 4.64
CA ARG A 68 14.40 10.27 4.77
C ARG A 68 13.42 11.00 5.70
N SER A 69 13.95 11.75 6.66
CA SER A 69 13.21 12.62 7.60
C SER A 69 12.50 13.80 6.94
N GLU A 70 12.91 14.23 5.75
CA GLU A 70 12.34 15.41 5.08
C GLU A 70 11.05 15.08 4.31
N ALA A 71 10.85 13.80 3.93
CA ALA A 71 9.73 13.37 3.09
C ALA A 71 8.62 12.60 3.84
N PHE A 72 8.99 11.96 4.95
CA PHE A 72 8.06 11.24 5.81
C PHE A 72 8.32 11.77 7.21
N GLY A 73 7.43 12.62 7.71
CA GLY A 73 7.50 13.14 9.07
C GLY A 73 7.61 12.00 10.09
N ASP A 74 8.18 12.34 11.24
CA ASP A 74 8.52 11.47 12.37
C ASP A 74 7.41 10.43 12.62
N ASP A 75 7.61 9.23 12.09
CA ASP A 75 6.72 8.11 12.31
C ASP A 75 7.50 7.24 13.31
N ASP A 76 7.24 7.49 14.60
CA ASP A 76 7.89 6.97 15.82
C ASP A 76 7.86 5.45 15.94
N GLU A 77 8.43 4.72 14.99
CA GLU A 77 8.69 3.29 15.12
C GLU A 77 10.21 3.12 15.21
N PRO A 78 10.73 2.50 16.29
CA PRO A 78 12.17 2.37 16.46
C PRO A 78 12.73 1.59 15.27
N GLU A 79 13.49 2.29 14.41
CA GLU A 79 14.23 1.65 13.34
C GLU A 79 15.23 0.71 14.01
N GLU A 80 14.98 -0.59 13.92
CA GLU A 80 15.87 -1.63 14.44
C GLU A 80 17.23 -1.47 13.74
N ILE A 81 18.22 -0.87 14.40
CA ILE A 81 19.47 -0.49 13.72
C ILE A 81 20.32 -1.75 13.55
N LEU A 82 20.66 -2.08 12.31
CA LEU A 82 21.63 -3.13 12.04
C LEU A 82 22.99 -2.79 12.65
N PRO A 83 23.71 -3.77 13.22
CA PRO A 83 25.08 -3.55 13.67
C PRO A 83 25.97 -3.12 12.49
N PRO A 84 26.98 -2.27 12.71
CA PRO A 84 27.83 -1.72 11.65
C PRO A 84 28.62 -2.79 10.88
N ASN A 85 28.82 -3.97 11.47
CA ASN A 85 29.51 -5.12 10.86
C ASN A 85 28.55 -6.16 10.24
N ALA A 86 27.28 -5.81 10.01
CA ALA A 86 26.30 -6.74 9.46
C ALA A 86 26.73 -7.27 8.08
N THR A 87 26.63 -8.58 7.90
CA THR A 87 26.94 -9.22 6.61
C THR A 87 26.00 -8.70 5.51
N GLU A 88 26.42 -8.78 4.24
CA GLU A 88 25.56 -8.34 3.12
C GLU A 88 24.19 -9.04 3.13
N MET A 89 24.18 -10.31 3.55
CA MET A 89 22.97 -11.12 3.69
C MET A 89 22.03 -10.57 4.77
N GLU A 90 22.55 -10.24 5.95
CA GLU A 90 21.78 -9.61 7.04
C GLU A 90 21.21 -8.26 6.61
N GLN A 91 21.99 -7.45 5.89
CA GLN A 91 21.53 -6.17 5.34
C GLN A 91 20.37 -6.33 4.37
N ILE A 92 20.39 -7.38 3.54
CA ILE A 92 19.30 -7.70 2.60
C ILE A 92 18.05 -8.15 3.37
N GLU A 93 18.20 -9.04 4.35
CA GLU A 93 17.09 -9.56 5.15
C GLU A 93 16.40 -8.45 5.94
N PHE A 94 17.19 -7.56 6.53
CA PHE A 94 16.72 -6.40 7.25
C PHE A 94 15.90 -5.45 6.35
N LYS A 95 16.44 -5.06 5.18
CA LYS A 95 15.69 -4.23 4.21
C LYS A 95 14.39 -4.87 3.79
N ARG A 96 14.38 -6.20 3.66
CA ARG A 96 13.16 -6.95 3.33
C ARG A 96 12.17 -6.96 4.48
N ARG A 97 12.63 -7.08 5.74
CA ARG A 97 11.80 -6.94 6.94
C ARG A 97 11.17 -5.56 6.97
N GLN A 98 11.96 -4.50 6.82
CA GLN A 98 11.48 -3.11 6.75
C GLN A 98 10.45 -2.91 5.63
N ASN A 99 10.71 -3.38 4.41
CA ASN A 99 9.77 -3.26 3.30
C ASN A 99 8.46 -4.02 3.57
N THR A 100 8.53 -5.19 4.21
CA THR A 100 7.35 -5.98 4.59
C THR A 100 6.49 -5.23 5.61
N LEU A 101 7.11 -4.67 6.65
CA LEU A 101 6.42 -3.86 7.66
C LEU A 101 5.79 -2.61 7.05
N ALA A 102 6.57 -1.87 6.24
CA ALA A 102 6.08 -0.68 5.53
C ALA A 102 4.89 -1.01 4.62
N ALA A 103 4.95 -2.14 3.89
CA ALA A 103 3.85 -2.59 3.05
C ALA A 103 2.60 -2.96 3.87
N ARG A 104 2.75 -3.61 5.04
CA ARG A 104 1.63 -3.89 5.96
C ARG A 104 0.99 -2.60 6.46
N LYS A 105 1.80 -1.66 6.98
CA LYS A 105 1.36 -0.35 7.46
C LYS A 105 0.64 0.45 6.37
N SER A 106 1.22 0.47 5.16
CA SER A 106 0.62 1.15 4.00
C SER A 106 -0.75 0.57 3.64
N ARG A 107 -0.88 -0.78 3.62
CA ARG A 107 -2.17 -1.42 3.37
C ARG A 107 -3.19 -1.11 4.46
N LYS A 108 -2.77 -1.06 5.73
CA LYS A 108 -3.63 -0.74 6.88
C LYS A 108 -4.16 0.69 6.76
N ARG A 109 -3.26 1.66 6.56
CA ARG A 109 -3.61 3.08 6.35
C ARG A 109 -4.56 3.27 5.16
N LYS A 110 -4.33 2.55 4.05
CA LYS A 110 -5.21 2.62 2.87
C LYS A 110 -6.62 2.12 3.18
N LEU A 111 -6.74 1.03 3.94
CA LEU A 111 -8.02 0.47 4.35
C LEU A 111 -8.76 1.43 5.31
N GLU A 112 -8.06 1.98 6.30
CA GLU A 112 -8.61 2.98 7.24
C GLU A 112 -9.13 4.22 6.51
N HIS A 113 -8.34 4.76 5.57
CA HIS A 113 -8.75 5.90 4.76
C HIS A 113 -10.01 5.60 3.93
N GLN A 114 -10.08 4.43 3.30
CA GLN A 114 -11.28 4.04 2.55
C GLN A 114 -12.51 3.95 3.45
N ARG A 115 -12.38 3.36 4.64
CA ARG A 115 -13.49 3.29 5.60
C ARG A 115 -13.95 4.67 6.02
N GLY A 116 -13.02 5.58 6.30
CA GLY A 116 -13.36 6.98 6.61
C GLY A 116 -14.18 7.64 5.50
N LEU A 117 -13.80 7.43 4.24
CA LEU A 117 -14.58 7.94 3.10
C LEU A 117 -15.97 7.30 3.00
N GLU A 118 -16.08 5.99 3.22
CA GLU A 118 -17.37 5.29 3.20
C GLU A 118 -18.31 5.80 4.30
N THR A 119 -17.80 6.01 5.52
CA THR A 119 -18.55 6.60 6.64
C THR A 119 -19.00 8.03 6.34
N GLN A 120 -18.12 8.87 5.79
CA GLN A 120 -18.49 10.23 5.40
C GLN A 120 -19.60 10.23 4.33
N LEU A 121 -19.50 9.36 3.33
CA LEU A 121 -20.55 9.24 2.30
C LEU A 121 -21.89 8.81 2.90
N GLU A 122 -21.89 7.89 3.85
CA GLU A 122 -23.10 7.48 4.56
C GLU A 122 -23.71 8.62 5.37
N GLU A 123 -22.88 9.35 6.12
CA GLU A 123 -23.32 10.52 6.88
C GLU A 123 -23.90 11.61 5.97
N LEU A 124 -23.21 11.96 4.88
CA LEU A 124 -23.69 12.96 3.93
C LEU A 124 -25.02 12.52 3.28
N ARG A 125 -25.18 11.24 2.97
CA ARG A 125 -26.46 10.70 2.45
C ARG A 125 -27.57 10.82 3.48
N ALA A 126 -27.30 10.52 4.75
CA ALA A 126 -28.28 10.66 5.82
C ALA A 126 -28.68 12.14 6.05
N GLN A 127 -27.71 13.06 5.96
CA GLN A 127 -28.00 14.49 6.04
C GLN A 127 -28.83 14.95 4.84
N LEU A 128 -28.49 14.52 3.63
CA LEU A 128 -29.27 14.85 2.42
C LEU A 128 -30.70 14.35 2.52
N THR A 129 -30.94 13.12 2.98
CA THR A 129 -32.30 12.60 3.16
C THR A 129 -33.05 13.37 4.25
N HIS A 130 -32.40 13.68 5.37
CA HIS A 130 -33.00 14.47 6.45
C HIS A 130 -33.40 15.87 6.00
N TRP A 131 -32.54 16.57 5.26
CA TRP A 131 -32.86 17.91 4.77
C TRP A 131 -33.90 17.87 3.67
N LYS A 132 -33.86 16.86 2.78
CA LYS A 132 -34.86 16.66 1.74
C LYS A 132 -36.24 16.42 2.33
N THR A 133 -36.38 15.52 3.32
CA THR A 133 -37.68 15.25 3.95
C THR A 133 -38.22 16.47 4.69
N ARG A 134 -37.36 17.24 5.37
CA ARG A 134 -37.75 18.50 6.00
C ARG A 134 -38.21 19.54 4.98
N ALA A 135 -37.52 19.66 3.86
CA ALA A 135 -37.90 20.58 2.79
C ALA A 135 -39.25 20.19 2.18
N GLU A 136 -39.45 18.92 1.83
CA GLU A 136 -40.69 18.38 1.28
C GLU A 136 -41.87 18.55 2.24
N LEU A 137 -41.68 18.27 3.54
CA LEU A 137 -42.70 18.50 4.55
C LEU A 137 -43.07 19.99 4.66
N SER A 138 -42.07 20.86 4.69
CA SER A 138 -42.29 22.31 4.77
C SER A 138 -43.01 22.83 3.52
N GLU A 139 -42.64 22.32 2.34
CA GLU A 139 -43.30 22.61 1.08
C GLU A 139 -44.77 22.17 1.11
N GLY A 140 -45.06 20.96 1.63
CA GLY A 140 -46.43 20.48 1.82
C GLY A 140 -47.27 21.41 2.70
N VAL A 141 -46.74 21.81 3.86
CA VAL A 141 -47.42 22.73 4.78
C VAL A 141 -47.65 24.11 4.14
N LEU A 142 -46.72 24.61 3.34
CA LEU A 142 -46.89 25.88 2.62
C LEU A 142 -47.97 25.78 1.54
N LYS A 143 -47.99 24.68 0.78
CA LYS A 143 -49.03 24.39 -0.22
C LYS A 143 -50.43 24.29 0.42
N GLU A 144 -50.56 23.60 1.55
CA GLU A 144 -51.82 23.52 2.31
C GLU A 144 -52.33 24.89 2.75
N LYS A 145 -51.41 25.80 3.10
CA LYS A 145 -51.73 27.19 3.47
C LYS A 145 -51.95 28.11 2.25
N GLY A 146 -51.90 27.59 1.02
CA GLY A 146 -52.10 28.36 -0.21
C GLY A 146 -50.92 29.25 -0.59
N LEU A 147 -49.73 29.03 -0.02
CA LEU A 147 -48.51 29.79 -0.30
C LEU A 147 -47.71 29.11 -1.42
N SER A 148 -47.34 29.88 -2.45
CA SER A 148 -46.51 29.39 -3.56
C SER A 148 -45.09 29.11 -3.10
N VAL A 149 -44.58 27.89 -3.34
CA VAL A 149 -43.19 27.51 -3.07
C VAL A 149 -42.38 27.66 -4.35
N PRO A 150 -41.27 28.43 -4.35
CA PRO A 150 -40.43 28.57 -5.53
C PRO A 150 -39.76 27.22 -5.85
N SER A 151 -39.96 26.71 -7.06
CA SER A 151 -39.14 25.61 -7.58
C SER A 151 -37.74 26.15 -7.84
N ALA A 152 -36.74 25.47 -7.28
CA ALA A 152 -35.35 25.62 -7.73
C ALA A 152 -35.17 25.04 -9.13
#